data_AF-A0A379S7Q0-F1
#
_entry.id   AF-A0A379S7Q0-F1
#
_cell.length_a   1.000
_cell.length_b   1.000
_cell.length_c   1.000
_cell.angle_alpha   90.00
_cell.angle_beta   90.00
_cell.angle_gamma   90.00
#
_symmetry.space_group_name_H-M   'P 1'
#
loop_
_entity.id
_entity.type
_entity.pdbx_description
1 polymer ?
#
loop_
_entity_poly.entity_id
_entity_poly.type
_entity_poly.pdbx_seq_one_letter_code
_entity_poly.pdbx_strand_id
1 'polypeptide(L)'
;MFTDEQKGLLATGIIKAEGNMTSGDAHLAVNFPLLLEKGLDGLRDKVAERRSRINLTVLEDLHGEQFLKAIDIVLEAVSQHITRFAELARQMAGEETRESRRKELLTIAENCEVIAHEPPQTFWQALQLCYFIQLILQIESNGHSVSFGRMDQYLYPYYRRDVELNQTLDREHAIELLHCCWLKLLEVNKIRSGSHSKASAGSPLYQNVTIGGQNLINGQPMDAVNPLSYAILESCGRLRSTQPNLSVRYHAGMSNDFLDACVQVIRCGFGMPAFNNDEIVIPEFIKLGIEPQDAYDYAAIGCIETAVGGKWVIAAPA
;
A
#
# COMPACT_ATOMS: atom_id res chain seq x y z
N MET A 1 17.48 -12.54 -26.01
CA MET A 1 17.05 -11.78 -27.21
C MET A 1 15.83 -12.49 -27.80
N PHE A 2 14.83 -11.73 -28.27
CA PHE A 2 13.64 -12.31 -28.90
C PHE A 2 13.98 -12.99 -30.24
N THR A 3 13.33 -14.13 -30.52
CA THR A 3 13.35 -14.79 -31.83
C THR A 3 12.62 -13.94 -32.87
N ASP A 4 12.84 -14.22 -34.15
CA ASP A 4 12.17 -13.45 -35.22
C ASP A 4 10.66 -13.72 -35.26
N GLU A 5 10.22 -14.91 -34.87
CA GLU A 5 8.80 -15.22 -34.65
C GLU A 5 8.22 -14.35 -33.53
N GLN A 6 8.91 -14.24 -32.39
CA GLN A 6 8.47 -13.39 -31.27
C GLN A 6 8.39 -11.91 -31.66
N LYS A 7 9.36 -11.41 -32.45
CA LYS A 7 9.30 -10.05 -33.00
C LYS A 7 8.12 -9.88 -33.94
N GLY A 8 7.86 -10.86 -34.82
CA GLY A 8 6.71 -10.87 -35.72
C GLY A 8 5.38 -10.80 -34.96
N LEU A 9 5.20 -11.61 -33.92
CA LEU A 9 4.02 -11.61 -33.05
C LEU A 9 3.79 -10.24 -32.40
N LEU A 10 4.83 -9.65 -31.78
CA LEU A 10 4.75 -8.32 -31.16
C LEU A 10 4.42 -7.23 -32.18
N ALA A 11 4.97 -7.30 -33.39
CA ALA A 11 4.74 -6.31 -34.45
C ALA A 11 3.29 -6.32 -34.97
N THR A 12 2.64 -7.49 -35.02
CA THR A 12 1.21 -7.57 -35.38
C THR A 12 0.28 -7.03 -34.29
N GLY A 13 0.73 -7.04 -33.04
CA GLY A 13 -0.08 -6.70 -31.87
C GLY A 13 -1.02 -7.81 -31.40
N ILE A 14 -0.93 -9.03 -31.96
CA ILE A 14 -1.73 -10.19 -31.50
C ILE A 14 -1.36 -10.60 -30.06
N ILE A 15 -0.08 -10.44 -29.71
CA ILE A 15 0.44 -10.53 -28.34
C ILE A 15 1.14 -9.21 -28.06
N LYS A 16 0.88 -8.61 -26.88
CA LYS A 16 1.50 -7.35 -26.46
C LYS A 16 2.06 -7.48 -25.06
N ALA A 17 3.30 -7.06 -24.88
CA ALA A 17 4.00 -6.98 -23.61
C ALA A 17 4.68 -5.60 -23.42
N GLU A 18 4.12 -4.56 -24.07
CA GLU A 18 4.71 -3.20 -24.11
C GLU A 18 4.88 -2.62 -22.70
N GLY A 19 3.94 -2.87 -21.79
CA GLY A 19 4.02 -2.43 -20.40
C GLY A 19 5.25 -2.99 -19.68
N ASN A 20 5.48 -4.30 -19.76
CA ASN A 20 6.60 -4.98 -19.12
C ASN A 20 7.97 -4.56 -19.70
N MET A 21 8.03 -4.21 -20.98
CA MET A 21 9.28 -3.76 -21.62
C MET A 21 9.62 -2.29 -21.36
N THR A 22 8.65 -1.49 -20.91
CA THR A 22 8.79 -0.02 -20.80
C THR A 22 8.63 0.48 -19.36
N SER A 23 8.44 -0.42 -18.40
CA SER A 23 8.18 -0.13 -17.01
C SER A 23 8.73 -1.23 -16.11
N GLY A 24 9.02 -0.89 -14.85
CA GLY A 24 9.11 -1.91 -13.80
C GLY A 24 7.75 -2.58 -13.57
N ASP A 25 7.77 -3.75 -12.93
CA ASP A 25 6.55 -4.56 -12.71
C ASP A 25 5.62 -3.88 -11.69
N ALA A 26 6.04 -3.81 -10.42
CA ALA A 26 5.16 -3.52 -9.29
C ALA A 26 4.02 -4.54 -9.17
N HIS A 27 2.75 -4.15 -9.41
CA HIS A 27 1.57 -5.00 -9.23
C HIS A 27 1.65 -5.88 -7.97
N LEU A 28 1.83 -5.23 -6.81
CA LEU A 28 1.92 -5.88 -5.51
C LEU A 28 1.51 -4.93 -4.40
N ALA A 29 1.31 -5.50 -3.21
CA ALA A 29 1.31 -4.76 -1.96
C ALA A 29 2.52 -5.22 -1.15
N VAL A 30 3.33 -4.28 -0.65
CA VAL A 30 4.45 -4.58 0.24
C VAL A 30 3.96 -4.94 1.64
N ASN A 31 4.84 -5.46 2.50
CA ASN A 31 4.49 -5.85 3.86
C ASN A 31 4.41 -4.64 4.81
N PHE A 32 3.34 -3.84 4.68
CA PHE A 32 3.07 -2.73 5.60
C PHE A 32 2.96 -3.15 7.07
N PRO A 33 2.35 -4.29 7.45
CA PRO A 33 2.36 -4.74 8.84
C PRO A 33 3.77 -4.88 9.42
N LEU A 34 4.71 -5.50 8.68
CA LEU A 34 6.10 -5.65 9.12
C LEU A 34 6.79 -4.28 9.28
N LEU A 35 6.57 -3.36 8.35
CA LEU A 35 7.08 -1.99 8.42
C LEU A 35 6.58 -1.26 9.68
N LEU A 36 5.28 -1.34 9.96
CA LEU A 36 4.65 -0.68 11.10
C LEU A 36 5.06 -1.31 12.44
N GLU A 37 5.32 -2.62 12.46
CA GLU A 37 5.79 -3.34 13.65
C GLU A 37 7.25 -3.02 13.98
N LYS A 38 8.12 -2.97 12.96
CA LYS A 38 9.57 -2.85 13.14
C LYS A 38 10.12 -1.44 13.04
N GLY A 39 9.45 -0.53 12.34
CA GLY A 39 10.06 0.73 11.92
C GLY A 39 11.21 0.51 10.93
N LEU A 40 11.87 1.59 10.52
CA LEU A 40 12.99 1.49 9.58
C LEU A 40 14.25 0.93 10.24
N ASP A 41 14.55 1.32 11.48
CA ASP A 41 15.70 0.81 12.21
C ASP A 41 15.55 -0.69 12.52
N GLY A 42 14.34 -1.14 12.91
CA GLY A 42 14.11 -2.57 13.12
C GLY A 42 14.19 -3.40 11.83
N LEU A 43 13.91 -2.81 10.65
CA LEU A 43 14.18 -3.46 9.37
C LEU A 43 15.68 -3.55 9.09
N ARG A 44 16.46 -2.51 9.40
CA ARG A 44 17.92 -2.54 9.29
C ARG A 44 18.54 -3.57 10.23
N ASP A 45 18.04 -3.69 11.47
CA ASP A 45 18.48 -4.72 12.41
C ASP A 45 18.22 -6.13 11.88
N LYS A 46 17.04 -6.36 11.26
CA LYS A 46 16.72 -7.62 10.59
C LYS A 46 17.70 -7.94 9.46
N VAL A 47 18.11 -6.93 8.69
CA VAL A 47 19.11 -7.07 7.61
C VAL A 47 20.50 -7.35 8.19
N ALA A 48 20.93 -6.60 9.21
CA ALA A 48 22.22 -6.79 9.87
C ALA A 48 22.34 -8.20 10.48
N GLU A 49 21.29 -8.69 11.13
CA GLU A 49 21.22 -10.05 11.65
C GLU A 49 21.35 -11.08 10.52
N ARG A 50 20.67 -10.91 9.38
CA ARG A 50 20.82 -11.82 8.24
C ARG A 50 22.21 -11.77 7.62
N ARG A 51 22.85 -10.60 7.55
CA ARG A 51 24.22 -10.42 7.06
C ARG A 51 25.25 -11.09 7.97
N SER A 52 25.02 -11.10 9.29
CA SER A 52 25.91 -11.79 10.25
C SER A 52 26.01 -13.30 10.03
N ARG A 53 25.02 -13.89 9.33
CA ARG A 53 24.94 -15.32 9.01
C ARG A 53 25.47 -15.68 7.61
N ILE A 54 26.01 -14.71 6.87
CA ILE A 54 26.55 -14.92 5.51
C ILE A 54 27.91 -15.62 5.60
N ASN A 55 28.10 -16.66 4.79
CA ASN A 55 29.40 -17.24 4.50
C ASN A 55 29.84 -16.87 3.08
N LEU A 56 30.81 -15.94 2.96
CA LEU A 56 31.30 -15.45 1.67
C LEU A 56 31.98 -16.50 0.78
N THR A 57 32.23 -17.71 1.30
CA THR A 57 32.73 -18.84 0.50
C THR A 57 31.63 -19.66 -0.15
N VAL A 58 30.35 -19.39 0.17
CA VAL A 58 29.16 -19.98 -0.47
C VAL A 58 28.68 -19.01 -1.55
N LEU A 59 28.57 -19.47 -2.81
CA LEU A 59 28.25 -18.61 -3.96
C LEU A 59 26.91 -17.87 -3.80
N GLU A 60 25.89 -18.55 -3.29
CA GLU A 60 24.57 -17.94 -3.05
C GLU A 60 24.65 -16.84 -1.98
N ASP A 61 25.42 -17.05 -0.92
CA ASP A 61 25.63 -16.07 0.15
C ASP A 61 26.47 -14.88 -0.34
N LEU A 62 27.39 -15.06 -1.28
CA LEU A 62 28.12 -13.96 -1.90
C LEU A 62 27.17 -13.01 -2.65
N HIS A 63 26.23 -13.56 -3.42
CA HIS A 63 25.17 -12.78 -4.07
C HIS A 63 24.20 -12.18 -3.04
N GLY A 64 23.82 -12.97 -2.03
CA GLY A 64 22.95 -12.55 -0.94
C GLY A 64 23.51 -11.35 -0.17
N GLU A 65 24.81 -11.31 0.11
CA GLU A 65 25.46 -10.18 0.77
C GLU A 65 25.37 -8.89 -0.04
N GLN A 66 25.56 -8.94 -1.37
CA GLN A 66 25.41 -7.74 -2.20
C GLN A 66 23.98 -7.21 -2.17
N PHE A 67 23.00 -8.12 -2.19
CA PHE A 67 21.59 -7.75 -2.12
C PHE A 67 21.22 -7.16 -0.74
N LEU A 68 21.65 -7.80 0.35
CA LEU A 68 21.41 -7.31 1.71
C LEU A 68 22.08 -5.95 1.96
N LYS A 69 23.29 -5.74 1.44
CA LYS A 69 23.95 -4.43 1.48
C LYS A 69 23.15 -3.37 0.72
N ALA A 70 22.60 -3.71 -0.45
CA ALA A 70 21.75 -2.77 -1.20
C ALA A 70 20.49 -2.41 -0.41
N ILE A 71 19.84 -3.38 0.25
CA ILE A 71 18.69 -3.13 1.12
C ILE A 71 19.05 -2.16 2.25
N ASP A 72 20.14 -2.38 2.97
CA ASP A 72 20.56 -1.52 4.08
C ASP A 72 20.83 -0.07 3.62
N ILE A 73 21.48 0.10 2.46
CA ILE A 73 21.71 1.44 1.86
C ILE A 73 20.37 2.13 1.55
N VAL A 74 19.40 1.41 0.99
CA VAL A 74 18.09 1.99 0.65
C VAL A 74 17.31 2.33 1.92
N LEU A 75 17.29 1.46 2.93
CA LEU A 75 16.62 1.74 4.20
C LEU A 75 17.19 3.00 4.87
N GLU A 76 18.52 3.15 4.88
CA GLU A 76 19.17 4.36 5.38
C GLU A 76 18.78 5.61 4.58
N ALA A 77 18.74 5.50 3.24
CA ALA A 77 18.32 6.60 2.38
C ALA A 77 16.85 7.00 2.61
N VAL A 78 15.97 6.04 2.88
CA VAL A 78 14.57 6.30 3.24
C VAL A 78 14.49 7.09 4.55
N SER A 79 15.19 6.64 5.60
CA SER A 79 15.26 7.37 6.89
C SER A 79 15.73 8.81 6.68
N GLN A 80 16.84 9.00 5.94
CA GLN A 80 17.36 10.34 5.63
C GLN A 80 16.36 11.19 4.84
N HIS A 81 15.62 10.59 3.91
CA HIS A 81 14.60 11.29 3.14
C HIS A 81 13.45 11.78 4.02
N ILE A 82 12.98 10.95 4.95
CA ILE A 82 11.94 11.32 5.92
C ILE A 82 12.45 12.45 6.84
N THR A 83 13.68 12.35 7.37
CA THR A 83 14.30 13.40 8.18
C THR A 83 14.40 14.73 7.43
N ARG A 84 14.72 14.70 6.13
CA ARG A 84 14.73 15.90 5.29
C ARG A 84 13.36 16.58 5.21
N PHE A 85 12.26 15.81 5.19
CA PHE A 85 10.91 16.38 5.27
C PHE A 85 10.60 16.97 6.66
N ALA A 86 11.13 16.37 7.74
CA ALA A 86 11.01 16.95 9.07
C ALA A 86 11.71 18.31 9.17
N GLU A 87 12.95 18.40 8.69
CA GLU A 87 13.73 19.64 8.64
C GLU A 87 13.01 20.73 7.84
N LEU A 88 12.50 20.36 6.65
CA LEU A 88 11.74 21.28 5.80
C LEU A 88 10.47 21.78 6.50
N ALA A 89 9.73 20.89 7.17
CA ALA A 89 8.53 21.27 7.90
C ALA A 89 8.84 22.22 9.07
N ARG A 90 9.95 22.01 9.81
CA ARG A 90 10.41 22.94 10.85
C ARG A 90 10.79 24.31 10.28
N GLN A 91 11.51 24.33 9.16
CA GLN A 91 11.87 25.57 8.48
C GLN A 91 10.62 26.35 8.09
N MET A 92 9.67 25.70 7.40
CA MET A 92 8.41 26.32 6.99
C MET A 92 7.58 26.79 8.19
N ALA A 93 7.60 26.07 9.32
CA ALA A 93 6.94 26.49 10.55
C ALA A 93 7.54 27.77 11.14
N GLY A 94 8.85 27.99 10.99
CA GLY A 94 9.52 29.22 11.42
C GLY A 94 9.11 30.46 10.62
N GLU A 95 8.69 30.26 9.37
CA GLU A 95 8.27 31.31 8.43
C GLU A 95 6.72 31.49 8.37
N GLU A 96 5.95 30.53 8.90
CA GLU A 96 4.49 30.54 8.82
C GLU A 96 3.85 31.52 9.83
N THR A 97 2.95 32.35 9.31
CA THR A 97 2.27 33.40 10.09
C THR A 97 0.98 32.92 10.73
N ARG A 98 0.32 31.92 10.13
CA ARG A 98 -0.92 31.35 10.66
C ARG A 98 -0.61 30.33 11.75
N GLU A 99 -1.06 30.61 12.96
CA GLU A 99 -0.75 29.76 14.11
C GLU A 99 -1.23 28.30 13.95
N SER A 100 -2.41 28.09 13.35
CA SER A 100 -2.94 26.74 13.09
C SER A 100 -2.02 25.95 12.16
N ARG A 101 -1.65 26.54 11.01
CA ARG A 101 -0.77 25.89 10.04
C ARG A 101 0.63 25.67 10.59
N ARG A 102 1.14 26.60 11.39
CA ARG A 102 2.41 26.42 12.09
C ARG A 102 2.39 25.21 13.01
N LYS A 103 1.30 25.01 13.78
CA LYS A 103 1.13 23.82 14.63
C LYS A 103 1.11 22.53 13.80
N GLU A 104 0.36 22.51 12.68
CA GLU A 104 0.37 21.36 11.77
C GLU A 104 1.76 21.03 11.23
N LEU A 105 2.54 22.04 10.81
CA LEU A 105 3.90 21.85 10.31
C LEU A 105 4.85 21.30 11.38
N LEU A 106 4.74 21.78 12.61
CA LEU A 106 5.51 21.23 13.74
C LEU A 106 5.12 19.78 14.03
N THR A 107 3.83 19.44 14.01
CA THR A 107 3.37 18.06 14.17
C THR A 107 3.84 17.16 13.02
N ILE A 108 3.86 17.64 11.78
CA ILE A 108 4.46 16.91 10.64
C ILE A 108 5.94 16.63 10.93
N ALA A 109 6.69 17.63 11.40
CA ALA A 109 8.11 17.45 11.70
C ALA A 109 8.35 16.42 12.82
N GLU A 110 7.60 16.51 13.91
CA GLU A 110 7.67 15.57 15.05
C GLU A 110 7.30 14.15 14.61
N ASN A 111 6.25 13.99 13.80
CA ASN A 111 5.86 12.68 13.29
C ASN A 111 6.92 12.09 12.35
N CYS A 112 7.49 12.89 11.46
CA CYS A 112 8.56 12.46 10.56
C CYS A 112 9.82 12.02 11.32
N GLU A 113 10.21 12.73 12.39
CA GLU A 113 11.36 12.33 13.20
C GLU A 113 11.21 10.98 13.87
N VAL A 114 10.00 10.65 14.34
CA VAL A 114 9.73 9.32 14.91
C VAL A 114 9.83 8.26 13.82
N ILE A 115 9.05 8.39 12.75
CA ILE A 115 8.93 7.33 11.73
C ILE A 115 10.15 7.20 10.81
N ALA A 116 11.09 8.14 10.86
CA ALA A 116 12.39 8.00 10.19
C ALA A 116 13.21 6.84 10.76
N HIS A 117 12.91 6.39 11.98
CA HIS A 117 13.69 5.38 12.70
C HIS A 117 12.78 4.34 13.35
N GLU A 118 11.90 4.81 14.23
CA GLU A 118 11.12 4.00 15.16
C GLU A 118 9.79 3.53 14.55
N PRO A 119 9.19 2.46 15.11
CA PRO A 119 7.80 2.11 14.83
C PRO A 119 6.87 3.30 15.11
N PRO A 120 5.86 3.57 14.25
CA PRO A 120 4.92 4.64 14.48
C PRO A 120 4.10 4.38 15.75
N GLN A 121 3.76 5.45 16.46
CA GLN A 121 3.04 5.40 17.73
C GLN A 121 1.65 6.02 17.64
N THR A 122 1.28 6.68 16.55
CA THR A 122 -0.05 7.30 16.33
C THR A 122 -0.63 6.88 14.98
N PHE A 123 -1.93 7.04 14.78
CA PHE A 123 -2.60 6.81 13.49
C PHE A 123 -2.01 7.70 12.40
N TRP A 124 -1.72 8.97 12.73
CA TRP A 124 -1.09 9.88 11.77
C TRP A 124 0.33 9.43 11.41
N GLN A 125 1.15 9.03 12.38
CA GLN A 125 2.49 8.49 12.11
C GLN A 125 2.42 7.22 11.24
N ALA A 126 1.51 6.30 11.55
CA ALA A 126 1.35 5.07 10.78
C ALA A 126 0.92 5.34 9.33
N LEU A 127 -0.08 6.20 9.12
CA LEU A 127 -0.51 6.60 7.78
C LEU A 127 0.59 7.34 7.01
N GLN A 128 1.33 8.24 7.67
CA GLN A 128 2.43 8.98 7.07
C GLN A 128 3.57 8.05 6.63
N LEU A 129 3.92 7.05 7.46
CA LEU A 129 4.96 6.06 7.12
C LEU A 129 4.51 5.17 5.95
N CYS A 130 3.27 4.68 5.98
CA CYS A 130 2.70 3.94 4.86
C CYS A 130 2.72 4.75 3.56
N TYR A 131 2.36 6.04 3.61
CA TYR A 131 2.43 6.92 2.45
C TYR A 131 3.87 7.14 1.95
N PHE A 132 4.85 7.35 2.84
CA PHE A 132 6.25 7.49 2.42
C PHE A 132 6.73 6.28 1.65
N ILE A 133 6.44 5.07 2.12
CA ILE A 133 6.82 3.85 1.41
C ILE A 133 6.07 3.72 0.08
N GLN A 134 4.75 3.99 0.06
CA GLN A 134 3.97 4.02 -1.18
C GLN A 134 4.56 4.98 -2.23
N LEU A 135 5.01 6.17 -1.80
CA LEU A 135 5.64 7.16 -2.66
C LEU A 135 7.01 6.68 -3.15
N ILE A 136 7.87 6.24 -2.25
CA ILE A 136 9.27 5.90 -2.57
C ILE A 136 9.35 4.68 -3.49
N LEU A 137 8.45 3.68 -3.32
CA LEU A 137 8.32 2.55 -4.25
C LEU A 137 8.06 3.01 -5.70
N GLN A 138 7.35 4.13 -5.87
CA GLN A 138 7.04 4.72 -7.18
C GLN A 138 8.10 5.74 -7.65
N ILE A 139 9.09 6.05 -6.81
CA ILE A 139 10.30 6.80 -7.18
C ILE A 139 11.40 5.83 -7.65
N GLU A 140 11.61 4.72 -6.94
CA GLU A 140 12.63 3.73 -7.32
C GLU A 140 12.28 2.99 -8.62
N SER A 141 10.99 2.85 -8.90
CA SER A 141 10.48 2.14 -10.07
C SER A 141 9.24 2.84 -10.60
N ASN A 142 9.12 2.96 -11.93
CA ASN A 142 7.90 3.47 -12.56
C ASN A 142 6.80 2.41 -12.70
N GLY A 143 6.94 1.26 -12.04
CA GLY A 143 5.86 0.27 -11.90
C GLY A 143 4.58 0.88 -11.35
N HIS A 144 3.43 0.32 -11.73
CA HIS A 144 2.13 0.80 -11.28
C HIS A 144 1.35 -0.34 -10.61
N SER A 145 0.14 -0.06 -10.14
CA SER A 145 -0.60 -0.99 -9.28
C SER A 145 0.13 -1.29 -7.96
N VAL A 146 0.99 -0.38 -7.50
CA VAL A 146 1.53 -0.40 -6.13
C VAL A 146 0.34 -0.15 -5.20
N SER A 147 -0.02 -1.16 -4.42
CA SER A 147 -1.27 -1.18 -3.67
C SER A 147 -1.00 -1.20 -2.17
N PHE A 148 -1.88 -0.58 -1.39
CA PHE A 148 -1.82 -0.64 0.08
C PHE A 148 -2.25 -2.00 0.62
N GLY A 149 -3.12 -2.71 -0.11
CA GLY A 149 -3.75 -3.92 0.40
C GLY A 149 -4.76 -3.60 1.51
N ARG A 150 -4.77 -4.40 2.58
CA ARG A 150 -5.78 -4.35 3.67
C ARG A 150 -5.53 -3.22 4.68
N MET A 151 -5.59 -1.97 4.22
CA MET A 151 -5.30 -0.79 5.04
C MET A 151 -6.20 -0.67 6.27
N ASP A 152 -7.46 -1.07 6.15
CA ASP A 152 -8.41 -1.07 7.27
C ASP A 152 -8.05 -2.08 8.36
N GLN A 153 -7.19 -3.06 8.10
CA GLN A 153 -6.77 -4.04 9.10
C GLN A 153 -5.49 -3.58 9.80
N TYR A 154 -4.43 -3.27 9.05
CA TYR A 154 -3.12 -2.98 9.67
C TYR A 154 -3.04 -1.58 10.30
N LEU A 155 -3.90 -0.63 9.91
CA LEU A 155 -4.01 0.67 10.58
C LEU A 155 -5.05 0.70 11.70
N TYR A 156 -5.95 -0.30 11.80
CA TYR A 156 -7.00 -0.29 12.81
C TYR A 156 -6.49 -0.25 14.26
N PRO A 157 -5.40 -0.95 14.65
CA PRO A 157 -4.87 -0.82 16.01
C PRO A 157 -4.54 0.63 16.40
N TYR A 158 -4.01 1.42 15.47
CA TYR A 158 -3.71 2.83 15.67
C TYR A 158 -4.97 3.69 15.70
N TYR A 159 -5.89 3.45 14.77
CA TYR A 159 -7.18 4.15 14.71
C TYR A 159 -7.99 3.91 16.00
N ARG A 160 -8.15 2.66 16.40
CA ARG A 160 -8.86 2.27 17.62
C ARG A 160 -8.25 2.94 18.84
N ARG A 161 -6.93 2.91 18.98
CA ARG A 161 -6.26 3.53 20.13
C ARG A 161 -6.51 5.04 20.15
N ASP A 162 -6.31 5.73 19.02
CA ASP A 162 -6.30 7.19 19.01
C ASP A 162 -7.71 7.79 18.96
N VAL A 163 -8.66 7.12 18.29
CA VAL A 163 -10.03 7.60 18.06
C VAL A 163 -11.04 7.03 19.05
N GLU A 164 -10.97 5.73 19.34
CA GLU A 164 -12.00 5.06 20.16
C GLU A 164 -11.62 5.01 21.65
N LEU A 165 -10.36 4.74 21.97
CA LEU A 165 -9.91 4.50 23.34
C LEU A 165 -9.38 5.76 24.02
N ASN A 166 -8.36 6.38 23.44
CA ASN A 166 -7.69 7.55 24.03
C ASN A 166 -8.35 8.87 23.61
N GLN A 167 -9.07 8.87 22.48
CA GLN A 167 -9.73 10.04 21.91
C GLN A 167 -8.78 11.24 21.72
N THR A 168 -7.52 10.96 21.42
CA THR A 168 -6.50 11.96 21.07
C THR A 168 -6.62 12.43 19.62
N LEU A 169 -7.38 11.71 18.80
CA LEU A 169 -7.71 12.06 17.42
C LEU A 169 -9.23 11.91 17.22
N ASP A 170 -9.90 12.95 16.76
CA ASP A 170 -11.32 12.83 16.42
C ASP A 170 -11.52 12.07 15.11
N ARG A 171 -12.68 11.41 14.96
CA ARG A 171 -13.03 10.64 13.76
C ARG A 171 -12.98 11.50 12.49
N GLU A 172 -13.44 12.75 12.53
CA GLU A 172 -13.45 13.62 11.36
C GLU A 172 -12.03 14.06 10.98
N HIS A 173 -11.15 14.27 11.96
CA HIS A 173 -9.72 14.50 11.68
C HIS A 173 -9.06 13.24 11.11
N ALA A 174 -9.43 12.03 11.55
CA ALA A 174 -8.95 10.80 10.93
C ALA A 174 -9.41 10.68 9.45
N ILE A 175 -10.64 11.07 9.14
CA ILE A 175 -11.14 11.16 7.75
C ILE A 175 -10.38 12.22 6.96
N GLU A 176 -10.07 13.37 7.55
CA GLU A 176 -9.26 14.41 6.91
C GLU A 176 -7.83 13.93 6.60
N LEU A 177 -7.21 13.17 7.50
CA LEU A 177 -5.91 12.54 7.25
C LEU A 177 -5.98 11.54 6.09
N LEU A 178 -7.07 10.75 6.00
CA LEU A 178 -7.32 9.87 4.86
C LEU A 178 -7.50 10.67 3.56
N HIS A 179 -8.29 11.75 3.56
CA HIS A 179 -8.42 12.64 2.40
C HIS A 179 -7.07 13.20 1.95
N CYS A 180 -6.24 13.65 2.90
CA CYS A 180 -4.88 14.10 2.60
C CYS A 180 -4.10 13.01 1.89
N CYS A 181 -4.10 11.78 2.41
CA CYS A 181 -3.45 10.63 1.77
C CYS A 181 -3.99 10.41 0.34
N TRP A 182 -5.31 10.36 0.15
CA TRP A 182 -5.94 10.15 -1.17
C TRP A 182 -5.56 11.21 -2.20
N LEU A 183 -5.47 12.48 -1.77
CA LEU A 183 -4.96 13.56 -2.63
C LEU A 183 -3.48 13.36 -2.96
N LYS A 184 -2.66 12.92 -2.00
CA LYS A 184 -1.26 12.59 -2.27
C LYS A 184 -1.12 11.42 -3.26
N LEU A 185 -2.00 10.42 -3.22
CA LEU A 185 -2.02 9.34 -4.21
C LEU A 185 -2.37 9.85 -5.61
N LEU A 186 -3.27 10.83 -5.72
CA LEU A 186 -3.64 11.46 -6.98
C LEU A 186 -2.50 12.31 -7.58
N GLU A 187 -1.62 12.87 -6.75
CA GLU A 187 -0.47 13.65 -7.22
C GLU A 187 0.59 12.81 -7.93
N VAL A 188 0.68 11.51 -7.61
CA VAL A 188 1.59 10.60 -8.32
C VAL A 188 1.15 10.50 -9.77
N ASN A 189 2.10 10.46 -10.71
CA ASN A 189 1.78 10.39 -12.13
C ASN A 189 2.80 9.55 -12.89
N LYS A 190 2.40 9.02 -14.05
CA LYS A 190 3.22 8.19 -14.92
C LYS A 190 2.93 8.48 -16.39
N ILE A 191 3.96 8.90 -17.11
CA ILE A 191 3.91 9.00 -18.57
C ILE A 191 4.13 7.63 -19.21
N ARG A 192 3.40 7.38 -20.31
CA ARG A 192 3.48 6.16 -21.13
C ARG A 192 3.64 6.57 -22.60
N SER A 193 4.06 5.65 -23.47
CA SER A 193 4.10 5.88 -24.92
C SER A 193 2.70 6.23 -25.46
N GLY A 194 2.62 6.84 -26.65
CA GLY A 194 1.33 7.18 -27.25
C GLY A 194 0.45 5.96 -27.55
N SER A 195 1.06 4.81 -27.88
CA SER A 195 0.37 3.53 -28.05
C SER A 195 -0.14 2.97 -26.73
N HIS A 196 0.72 2.91 -25.70
CA HIS A 196 0.37 2.32 -24.42
C HIS A 196 -0.63 3.17 -23.63
N SER A 197 -0.57 4.51 -23.77
CA SER A 197 -1.53 5.43 -23.14
C SER A 197 -2.97 5.21 -23.61
N LYS A 198 -3.18 4.71 -24.84
CA LYS A 198 -4.52 4.35 -25.33
C LYS A 198 -5.11 3.13 -24.61
N ALA A 199 -4.26 2.21 -24.16
CA ALA A 199 -4.66 1.05 -23.37
C ALA A 199 -4.80 1.36 -21.86
N SER A 200 -4.25 2.50 -21.41
CA SER A 200 -4.33 2.99 -20.03
C SER A 200 -4.85 4.43 -20.02
N ALA A 201 -6.07 4.61 -20.56
CA ALA A 201 -6.69 5.92 -20.67
C ALA A 201 -6.98 6.53 -19.28
N GLY A 202 -6.79 7.85 -19.14
CA GLY A 202 -6.97 8.57 -17.88
C GLY A 202 -5.73 8.64 -16.99
N SER A 203 -4.56 8.26 -17.51
CA SER A 203 -3.27 8.26 -16.78
C SER A 203 -3.31 7.55 -15.40
N PRO A 204 -3.89 6.34 -15.30
CA PRO A 204 -4.06 5.69 -14.01
C PRO A 204 -2.75 5.11 -13.46
N LEU A 205 -2.72 5.03 -12.12
CA LEU A 205 -1.72 4.32 -11.33
C LEU A 205 -2.27 3.11 -10.58
N TYR A 206 -3.60 3.02 -10.46
CA TYR A 206 -4.32 1.89 -9.86
C TYR A 206 -3.84 1.55 -8.43
N GLN A 207 -3.64 2.56 -7.59
CA GLN A 207 -3.17 2.35 -6.22
C GLN A 207 -4.34 1.82 -5.37
N ASN A 208 -4.43 0.49 -5.23
CA ASN A 208 -5.58 -0.16 -4.61
C ASN A 208 -5.54 -0.09 -3.09
N VAL A 209 -6.70 0.19 -2.48
CA VAL A 209 -6.96 0.02 -1.05
C VAL A 209 -8.08 -1.00 -0.91
N THR A 210 -7.80 -2.09 -0.21
CA THR A 210 -8.77 -3.14 0.10
C THR A 210 -9.32 -2.96 1.52
N ILE A 211 -10.64 -3.10 1.68
CA ILE A 211 -11.32 -3.09 2.98
C ILE A 211 -12.30 -4.27 3.13
N GLY A 212 -12.67 -4.61 4.36
CA GLY A 212 -13.61 -5.68 4.68
C GLY A 212 -12.99 -7.08 4.54
N GLY A 213 -13.78 -8.04 4.06
CA GLY A 213 -13.40 -9.45 3.97
C GLY A 213 -13.43 -10.16 5.32
N GLN A 214 -12.65 -11.22 5.44
CA GLN A 214 -12.59 -12.06 6.62
C GLN A 214 -11.17 -12.12 7.22
N ASN A 215 -11.09 -12.45 8.50
CA ASN A 215 -9.86 -12.84 9.19
C ASN A 215 -10.03 -14.23 9.78
N LEU A 216 -8.95 -15.02 9.81
CA LEU A 216 -8.92 -16.24 10.61
C LEU A 216 -8.49 -15.92 12.04
N ILE A 217 -9.43 -16.04 12.98
CA ILE A 217 -9.18 -15.88 14.42
C ILE A 217 -9.27 -17.26 15.06
N ASN A 218 -8.16 -17.76 15.59
CA ASN A 218 -8.06 -19.12 16.15
C ASN A 218 -8.54 -20.21 15.15
N GLY A 219 -8.25 -20.02 13.87
CA GLY A 219 -8.67 -20.92 12.79
C GLY A 219 -10.14 -20.82 12.38
N GLN A 220 -10.90 -19.86 12.93
CA GLN A 220 -12.29 -19.62 12.56
C GLN A 220 -12.42 -18.35 11.70
N PRO A 221 -13.13 -18.41 10.57
CA PRO A 221 -13.46 -17.22 9.79
C PRO A 221 -14.33 -16.26 10.59
N MET A 222 -13.91 -15.00 10.63
CA MET A 222 -14.64 -13.91 11.28
C MET A 222 -14.69 -12.73 10.32
N ASP A 223 -15.81 -12.00 10.31
CA ASP A 223 -15.92 -10.74 9.57
C ASP A 223 -14.81 -9.77 10.03
N ALA A 224 -14.12 -9.18 9.07
CA ALA A 224 -13.00 -8.28 9.32
C ALA A 224 -13.40 -6.80 9.25
N VAL A 225 -14.65 -6.50 8.86
CA VAL A 225 -15.17 -5.13 8.85
C VAL A 225 -15.06 -4.52 10.26
N ASN A 226 -14.46 -3.33 10.32
CA ASN A 226 -14.25 -2.59 11.57
C ASN A 226 -14.53 -1.08 11.35
N PRO A 227 -14.52 -0.24 12.40
CA PRO A 227 -14.79 1.19 12.27
C PRO A 227 -13.87 1.95 11.29
N LEU A 228 -12.61 1.52 11.12
CA LEU A 228 -11.73 2.09 10.11
C LEU A 228 -12.16 1.69 8.68
N SER A 229 -12.74 0.50 8.48
CA SER A 229 -13.35 0.12 7.19
C SER A 229 -14.45 1.13 6.78
N TYR A 230 -15.32 1.51 7.72
CA TYR A 230 -16.34 2.54 7.49
C TYR A 230 -15.73 3.92 7.24
N ALA A 231 -14.73 4.33 8.02
CA ALA A 231 -14.06 5.63 7.83
C ALA A 231 -13.36 5.74 6.47
N ILE A 232 -12.70 4.67 6.00
CA ILE A 232 -12.10 4.61 4.66
C ILE A 232 -13.17 4.69 3.58
N LEU A 233 -14.23 3.87 3.68
CA LEU A 233 -15.34 3.88 2.73
C LEU A 233 -15.99 5.27 2.61
N GLU A 234 -16.28 5.89 3.76
CA GLU A 234 -16.87 7.22 3.82
C GLU A 234 -15.93 8.29 3.25
N SER A 235 -14.64 8.27 3.61
CA SER A 235 -13.67 9.24 3.10
C SER A 235 -13.57 9.20 1.55
N CYS A 236 -13.64 8.01 0.95
CA CYS A 236 -13.67 7.88 -0.50
C CYS A 236 -14.98 8.41 -1.09
N GLY A 237 -16.13 8.11 -0.47
CA GLY A 237 -17.43 8.60 -0.92
C GLY A 237 -17.61 10.11 -0.84
N ARG A 238 -16.97 10.75 0.15
CA ARG A 238 -16.91 12.21 0.31
C ARG A 238 -15.99 12.84 -0.74
N LEU A 239 -14.79 12.29 -0.96
CA LEU A 239 -13.79 12.89 -1.84
C LEU A 239 -14.06 12.64 -3.34
N ARG A 240 -14.59 11.47 -3.71
CA ARG A 240 -14.94 11.06 -5.09
C ARG A 240 -13.76 11.18 -6.08
N SER A 241 -12.55 10.91 -5.60
CA SER A 241 -11.32 10.90 -6.38
C SER A 241 -11.17 9.58 -7.16
N THR A 242 -10.28 9.56 -8.15
CA THR A 242 -9.86 8.34 -8.86
C THR A 242 -8.82 7.53 -8.08
N GLN A 243 -8.23 8.11 -7.03
CA GLN A 243 -7.29 7.45 -6.12
C GLN A 243 -7.77 7.62 -4.68
N PRO A 244 -7.70 6.58 -3.84
CA PRO A 244 -7.25 5.22 -4.16
C PRO A 244 -8.26 4.48 -5.05
N ASN A 245 -7.84 3.37 -5.67
CA ASN A 245 -8.79 2.44 -6.26
C ASN A 245 -9.40 1.57 -5.14
N LEU A 246 -10.60 1.92 -4.68
CA LEU A 246 -11.20 1.27 -3.51
C LEU A 246 -11.87 -0.07 -3.86
N SER A 247 -11.45 -1.15 -3.19
CA SER A 247 -12.04 -2.49 -3.31
C SER A 247 -12.56 -2.99 -1.97
N VAL A 248 -13.75 -3.59 -1.99
CA VAL A 248 -14.37 -4.25 -0.84
C VAL A 248 -14.30 -5.76 -1.07
N ARG A 249 -13.83 -6.49 -0.06
CA ARG A 249 -13.90 -7.95 -0.03
C ARG A 249 -15.26 -8.39 0.51
N TYR A 250 -16.12 -8.84 -0.39
CA TYR A 250 -17.42 -9.43 -0.06
C TYR A 250 -17.23 -10.84 0.49
N HIS A 251 -17.99 -11.18 1.52
CA HIS A 251 -18.21 -12.55 1.99
C HIS A 251 -19.65 -12.70 2.46
N ALA A 252 -20.14 -13.95 2.54
CA ALA A 252 -21.54 -14.23 2.88
C ALA A 252 -21.93 -13.76 4.30
N GLY A 253 -20.98 -13.63 5.21
CA GLY A 253 -21.19 -13.18 6.58
C GLY A 253 -21.15 -11.66 6.76
N MET A 254 -20.88 -10.88 5.70
CA MET A 254 -20.81 -9.43 5.76
C MET A 254 -22.16 -8.83 6.12
N SER A 255 -22.17 -7.84 7.03
CA SER A 255 -23.43 -7.23 7.47
C SER A 255 -24.14 -6.47 6.34
N ASN A 256 -25.49 -6.51 6.36
CA ASN A 256 -26.31 -5.71 5.44
C ASN A 256 -26.06 -4.20 5.61
N ASP A 257 -25.71 -3.76 6.82
CA ASP A 257 -25.41 -2.36 7.11
C ASP A 257 -24.17 -1.89 6.34
N PHE A 258 -23.06 -2.65 6.41
CA PHE A 258 -21.85 -2.29 5.67
C PHE A 258 -22.05 -2.42 4.15
N LEU A 259 -22.81 -3.42 3.71
CA LEU A 259 -23.15 -3.57 2.29
C LEU A 259 -24.00 -2.38 1.78
N ASP A 260 -24.98 -1.92 2.55
CA ASP A 260 -25.77 -0.73 2.20
C ASP A 260 -24.90 0.53 2.19
N ALA A 261 -23.99 0.69 3.16
CA ALA A 261 -23.01 1.79 3.14
C ALA A 261 -22.16 1.77 1.86
N CYS A 262 -21.76 0.59 1.37
CA CYS A 262 -21.05 0.47 0.10
C CYS A 262 -21.94 0.94 -1.07
N VAL A 263 -23.23 0.55 -1.09
CA VAL A 263 -24.20 1.00 -2.10
C VAL A 263 -24.39 2.52 -2.05
N GLN A 264 -24.41 3.13 -0.87
CA GLN A 264 -24.47 4.59 -0.72
C GLN A 264 -23.27 5.28 -1.39
N VAL A 265 -22.06 4.73 -1.24
CA VAL A 265 -20.86 5.25 -1.92
C VAL A 265 -20.91 5.04 -3.44
N ILE A 266 -21.40 3.88 -3.92
CA ILE A 266 -21.60 3.65 -5.36
C ILE A 266 -22.51 4.71 -5.97
N ARG A 267 -23.58 5.10 -5.25
CA ARG A 267 -24.53 6.14 -5.69
C ARG A 267 -23.90 7.54 -5.81
N CYS A 268 -22.70 7.77 -5.26
CA CYS A 268 -21.96 9.01 -5.50
C CYS A 268 -21.45 9.14 -6.95
N GLY A 269 -21.49 8.08 -7.77
CA GLY A 269 -21.33 8.16 -9.22
C GLY A 269 -19.89 8.23 -9.73
N PHE A 270 -18.92 7.78 -8.94
CA PHE A 270 -17.48 7.76 -9.31
C PHE A 270 -16.90 6.36 -9.51
N GLY A 271 -17.75 5.31 -9.49
CA GLY A 271 -17.38 3.94 -9.89
C GLY A 271 -16.77 3.05 -8.80
N MET A 272 -16.84 3.44 -7.53
CA MET A 272 -16.28 2.70 -6.39
C MET A 272 -17.30 2.56 -5.24
N PRO A 273 -17.10 1.63 -4.28
CA PRO A 273 -16.09 0.56 -4.31
C PRO A 273 -16.36 -0.50 -5.37
N ALA A 274 -15.30 -1.14 -5.87
CA ALA A 274 -15.39 -2.43 -6.56
C ALA A 274 -15.51 -3.58 -5.55
N PHE A 275 -15.93 -4.77 -6.00
CA PHE A 275 -16.08 -5.94 -5.13
C PHE A 275 -15.24 -7.13 -5.61
N ASN A 276 -14.45 -7.68 -4.70
CA ASN A 276 -13.88 -9.02 -4.83
C ASN A 276 -14.68 -10.00 -3.96
N ASN A 277 -14.71 -11.27 -4.32
CA ASN A 277 -15.56 -12.27 -3.66
C ASN A 277 -14.70 -13.30 -2.91
N ASP A 278 -14.73 -13.27 -1.58
CA ASP A 278 -14.01 -14.20 -0.72
C ASP A 278 -14.45 -15.66 -0.97
N GLU A 279 -15.71 -15.89 -1.32
CA GLU A 279 -16.30 -17.22 -1.54
C GLU A 279 -15.69 -17.98 -2.73
N ILE A 280 -14.96 -17.27 -3.61
CA ILE A 280 -14.23 -17.88 -4.73
C ILE A 280 -12.72 -17.69 -4.59
N VAL A 281 -12.25 -16.51 -4.17
CA VAL A 281 -10.82 -16.22 -4.12
C VAL A 281 -10.12 -17.09 -3.09
N ILE A 282 -10.67 -17.22 -1.88
CA ILE A 282 -10.04 -17.96 -0.79
C ILE A 282 -9.92 -19.46 -1.13
N PRO A 283 -11.00 -20.17 -1.57
CA PRO A 283 -10.88 -21.57 -1.95
C PRO A 283 -9.90 -21.82 -3.10
N GLU A 284 -9.88 -20.96 -4.11
CA GLU A 284 -8.97 -21.12 -5.25
C GLU A 284 -7.52 -20.80 -4.87
N PHE A 285 -7.26 -19.86 -3.95
CA PHE A 285 -5.92 -19.63 -3.39
C PHE A 285 -5.41 -20.85 -2.64
N ILE A 286 -6.24 -21.45 -1.77
CA ILE A 286 -5.88 -22.67 -1.03
C ILE A 286 -5.59 -23.81 -1.98
N LYS A 287 -6.40 -23.97 -3.03
CA LYS A 287 -6.20 -24.98 -4.08
C LYS A 287 -4.90 -24.79 -4.87
N LEU A 288 -4.45 -23.54 -5.03
CA LEU A 288 -3.14 -23.21 -5.62
C LEU A 288 -1.96 -23.44 -4.65
N GLY A 289 -2.23 -23.84 -3.40
CA GLY A 289 -1.21 -24.14 -2.40
C GLY A 289 -0.88 -22.97 -1.46
N ILE A 290 -1.69 -21.89 -1.47
CA ILE A 290 -1.55 -20.81 -0.49
C ILE A 290 -2.09 -21.29 0.86
N GLU A 291 -1.29 -21.09 1.92
CA GLU A 291 -1.69 -21.44 3.27
C GLU A 291 -3.01 -20.74 3.66
N PRO A 292 -3.95 -21.40 4.36
CA PRO A 292 -5.23 -20.81 4.72
C PRO A 292 -5.09 -19.44 5.41
N GLN A 293 -4.12 -19.28 6.31
CA GLN A 293 -3.89 -18.00 7.00
C GLN A 293 -3.59 -16.85 6.03
N ASP A 294 -2.84 -17.14 4.96
CA ASP A 294 -2.44 -16.17 3.95
C ASP A 294 -3.55 -15.96 2.91
N ALA A 295 -4.28 -17.02 2.56
CA ALA A 295 -5.42 -16.94 1.66
C ALA A 295 -6.53 -16.04 2.24
N TYR A 296 -6.82 -16.14 3.54
CA TYR A 296 -7.80 -15.24 4.19
C TYR A 296 -7.31 -13.80 4.29
N ASP A 297 -6.01 -13.54 4.16
CA ASP A 297 -5.41 -12.21 4.22
C ASP A 297 -5.13 -11.60 2.83
N TYR A 298 -5.70 -12.17 1.76
CA TYR A 298 -5.52 -11.62 0.42
C TYR A 298 -6.05 -10.18 0.30
N ALA A 299 -5.52 -9.44 -0.66
CA ALA A 299 -6.02 -8.13 -1.05
C ALA A 299 -6.19 -8.04 -2.57
N ALA A 300 -7.00 -7.08 -3.00
CA ALA A 300 -6.99 -6.64 -4.38
C ALA A 300 -5.72 -5.81 -4.64
N ILE A 301 -5.10 -6.05 -5.78
CA ILE A 301 -3.94 -5.31 -6.28
C ILE A 301 -4.38 -4.63 -7.57
N GLY A 302 -3.96 -3.38 -7.81
CA GLY A 302 -4.24 -2.72 -9.08
C GLY A 302 -5.73 -2.56 -9.37
N CYS A 303 -6.23 -3.34 -10.33
CA CYS A 303 -7.61 -3.31 -10.80
C CYS A 303 -8.50 -4.32 -10.06
N ILE A 304 -8.32 -5.61 -10.37
CA ILE A 304 -9.16 -6.71 -9.87
C ILE A 304 -8.34 -7.94 -9.49
N GLU A 305 -7.06 -7.98 -9.87
CA GLU A 305 -6.16 -9.05 -9.53
C GLU A 305 -6.05 -9.18 -8.00
N THR A 306 -5.85 -10.41 -7.51
CA THR A 306 -5.78 -10.69 -6.07
C THR A 306 -4.44 -11.32 -5.76
N ALA A 307 -3.87 -10.97 -4.60
CA ALA A 307 -2.60 -11.49 -4.12
C ALA A 307 -2.54 -11.44 -2.59
N VAL A 308 -1.58 -12.16 -1.99
CA VAL A 308 -1.28 -12.05 -0.56
C VAL A 308 -0.31 -10.89 -0.32
N GLY A 309 -0.78 -9.82 0.34
CA GLY A 309 0.02 -8.65 0.62
C GLY A 309 1.32 -8.99 1.38
N GLY A 310 2.45 -8.44 0.95
CA GLY A 310 3.75 -8.63 1.58
C GLY A 310 4.39 -10.03 1.42
N LYS A 311 3.72 -10.97 0.75
CA LYS A 311 4.18 -12.35 0.53
C LYS A 311 4.06 -12.83 -0.91
N TRP A 312 3.76 -11.93 -1.84
CA TRP A 312 3.56 -12.27 -3.24
C TRP A 312 4.58 -11.56 -4.13
N VAL A 313 5.04 -12.25 -5.16
CA VAL A 313 5.76 -11.66 -6.29
C VAL A 313 5.00 -12.07 -7.54
N ILE A 314 4.58 -11.10 -8.37
CA ILE A 314 4.13 -11.40 -9.73
C ILE A 314 5.37 -11.51 -10.60
N ALA A 315 6.18 -12.53 -10.35
CA ALA A 315 7.15 -13.01 -11.31
C ALA A 315 6.56 -14.31 -11.83
N ALA A 316 6.29 -14.36 -13.14
CA ALA A 316 6.02 -15.63 -13.80
C ALA A 316 7.17 -16.58 -13.42
N PRO A 317 6.90 -17.84 -13.02
CA PRO A 317 7.97 -18.80 -12.80
C PRO A 317 8.81 -18.85 -14.08
N ALA A 318 10.12 -18.61 -13.94
CA ALA A 318 11.10 -18.73 -15.01
C ALA A 318 11.22 -20.19 -15.47
#